data_AF-E3M1I0-F1
#
_entry.id   AF-E3M1I0-F1
#
_cell.length_a   1.000
_cell.length_b   1.000
_cell.length_c   1.000
_cell.angle_alpha   90.00
_cell.angle_beta   90.00
_cell.angle_gamma   90.00
#
_symmetry.space_group_name_H-M   'P 1'
#
loop_
_entity.id
_entity.type
_entity.pdbx_description
1 polymer ?
#
loop_
_entity_poly.entity_id
_entity_poly.type
_entity_poly.pdbx_seq_one_letter_code
_entity_poly.pdbx_strand_id
1 'polypeptide(L)'
;MKFLSFPWLVQDHIQKFMEPTELLFLSFCSLRCRNLVSQMRHTPTYSVFGLEEPETMSYALVKDLKRNNTTMLTWTWKRHVWGIVPEERSWLKSKDIDFHCKIIFEPDSTALLWCHTENQSSRKRFATALHSYMCEVFRVEPEMQFKLSLDYMDELPYTNTVRDVTLFDTSVNSNMVDEFLERFQVTRVLFSKSMWPNNPLKNSNRLSNLNNLFIHSAPWLDGSKLLRWNFENLVVSYTGLWENDLINFVNVWLNGNNTKLHTFFHLVSGRLNNVAIVDQFELEPWNPEVDQLEYKLPVRDYCRLILAEIDRTEMGRTGVLVRQSDGLRAVLRASMDYFLFHVLHD
;
A
#
# COMPACT_ATOMS: atom_id res chain seq x y z
N MET A 1 12.45 37.13 -7.34
CA MET A 1 11.34 36.92 -6.40
C MET A 1 11.66 37.63 -5.07
N LYS A 2 10.82 38.55 -4.59
CA LYS A 2 11.07 39.32 -3.34
C LYS A 2 11.16 38.44 -2.08
N PHE A 3 10.52 37.27 -2.10
CA PHE A 3 10.63 36.31 -1.02
C PHE A 3 12.08 35.96 -0.65
N LEU A 4 12.96 35.79 -1.65
CA LEU A 4 14.37 35.44 -1.45
C LEU A 4 15.24 36.58 -0.89
N SER A 5 14.73 37.82 -0.83
CA SER A 5 15.44 38.94 -0.20
C SER A 5 15.18 39.06 1.29
N PHE A 6 14.20 38.35 1.85
CA PHE A 6 13.98 38.35 3.30
C PHE A 6 15.10 37.63 4.06
N PRO A 7 15.34 37.96 5.34
CA PRO A 7 16.22 37.18 6.20
C PRO A 7 15.73 35.73 6.34
N TRP A 8 16.66 34.80 6.60
CA TRP A 8 16.36 33.37 6.68
C TRP A 8 15.21 33.05 7.66
N LEU A 9 15.17 33.70 8.84
CA LEU A 9 14.12 33.45 9.83
C LEU A 9 12.71 33.79 9.31
N VAL A 10 12.59 34.86 8.52
CA VAL A 10 11.32 35.25 7.89
C VAL A 10 10.94 34.26 6.80
N GLN A 11 11.91 33.80 6.01
CA GLN A 11 11.68 32.77 5.00
C GLN A 11 11.23 31.43 5.62
N ASP A 12 11.88 31.01 6.71
CA ASP A 12 11.51 29.81 7.47
C ASP A 12 10.10 29.94 8.07
N HIS A 13 9.76 31.09 8.65
CA HIS A 13 8.44 31.33 9.21
C HIS A 13 7.35 31.28 8.14
N ILE A 14 7.54 31.94 6.99
CA ILE A 14 6.57 31.92 5.88
C ILE A 14 6.34 30.50 5.37
N GLN A 15 7.42 29.73 5.16
CA GLN A 15 7.28 28.39 4.61
C GLN A 15 6.55 27.41 5.55
N LYS A 16 6.56 27.64 6.86
CA LYS A 16 5.79 26.84 7.83
C LYS A 16 4.27 27.02 7.68
N PHE A 17 3.82 28.08 7.03
CA PHE A 17 2.42 28.34 6.71
C PHE A 17 2.05 27.96 5.28
N MET A 18 3.00 27.47 4.48
CA MET A 18 2.74 27.04 3.11
C MET A 18 2.29 25.58 3.08
N GLU A 19 1.33 25.29 2.22
CA GLU A 19 0.92 23.92 1.92
C GLU A 19 2.02 23.18 1.14
N PRO A 20 2.09 21.83 1.22
CA PRO A 20 3.09 21.06 0.49
C PRO A 20 3.13 21.37 -1.01
N THR A 21 1.97 21.62 -1.62
CA THR A 21 1.84 21.97 -3.04
C THR A 21 2.47 23.34 -3.36
N GLU A 22 2.32 24.31 -2.47
CA GLU A 22 2.93 25.64 -2.62
C GLU A 22 4.46 25.56 -2.48
N LEU A 23 4.93 24.75 -1.53
CA LEU A 23 6.36 24.46 -1.35
C LEU A 23 6.96 23.77 -2.58
N LEU A 24 6.21 22.85 -3.19
CA LEU A 24 6.59 22.22 -4.45
C LEU A 24 6.76 23.27 -5.57
N PHE A 25 5.79 24.14 -5.80
CA PHE A 25 5.93 25.17 -6.85
C PHE A 25 6.99 26.22 -6.55
N LEU A 26 7.16 26.60 -5.27
CA LEU A 26 8.26 27.44 -4.84
C LEU A 26 9.61 26.81 -5.20
N SER A 27 9.76 25.49 -5.00
CA SER A 27 10.99 24.78 -5.33
C SER A 27 11.34 24.81 -6.82
N PHE A 28 10.34 24.89 -7.71
CA PHE A 28 10.55 24.99 -9.17
C PHE A 28 11.00 26.39 -9.62
N CYS A 29 10.86 27.42 -8.79
CA CYS A 29 11.14 28.80 -9.20
C CYS A 29 12.63 29.12 -9.36
N SER A 30 13.51 28.47 -8.59
CA SER A 30 14.97 28.60 -8.74
C SER A 30 15.70 27.55 -7.91
N LEU A 31 16.98 27.29 -8.21
CA LEU A 31 17.82 26.41 -7.39
C LEU A 31 17.91 26.90 -5.93
N ARG A 32 17.91 28.21 -5.70
CA ARG A 32 17.92 28.78 -4.35
C ARG A 32 16.62 28.50 -3.61
N CYS A 33 15.47 28.61 -4.28
CA CYS A 33 14.18 28.22 -3.68
C CYS A 33 14.14 26.72 -3.37
N ARG A 34 14.64 25.87 -4.28
CA ARG A 34 14.72 24.42 -4.06
C ARG A 34 15.53 24.10 -2.80
N ASN A 35 16.72 24.67 -2.67
CA ASN A 35 17.59 24.46 -1.51
C ASN A 35 16.95 24.96 -0.22
N LEU A 36 16.20 26.06 -0.30
CA LEU A 36 15.48 26.60 0.85
C LEU A 36 14.37 25.64 1.32
N VAL A 37 13.56 25.14 0.37
CA VAL A 37 12.50 24.18 0.68
C VAL A 37 13.10 22.88 1.21
N SER A 38 14.18 22.36 0.62
CA SER A 38 14.80 21.09 1.05
C SER A 38 15.54 21.16 2.39
N GLN A 39 15.82 22.36 2.90
CA GLN A 39 16.36 22.55 4.25
C GLN A 39 15.29 22.42 5.34
N MET A 40 14.02 22.56 4.99
CA MET A 40 12.96 22.34 5.96
C MET A 40 12.84 20.87 6.30
N ARG A 41 12.52 20.59 7.58
CA ARG A 41 12.12 19.26 8.01
C ARG A 41 10.70 19.00 7.53
N HIS A 42 10.61 18.52 6.30
CA HIS A 42 9.40 17.85 5.84
C HIS A 42 9.28 16.53 6.62
N THR A 43 8.07 16.20 7.04
CA THR A 43 7.79 14.92 7.72
C THR A 43 7.20 13.80 6.82
N PRO A 44 7.17 13.85 5.48
CA PRO A 44 6.74 12.71 4.68
C PRO A 44 7.77 11.58 4.77
N THR A 45 7.28 10.37 5.00
CA THR A 45 8.12 9.16 5.04
C THR A 45 8.23 8.53 3.65
N TYR A 46 7.13 8.52 2.88
CA TYR A 46 7.09 7.88 1.57
C TYR A 46 6.27 8.68 0.55
N SER A 47 6.29 8.20 -0.70
CA SER A 47 5.43 8.71 -1.76
C SER A 47 4.62 7.61 -2.43
N VAL A 48 3.48 7.99 -3.02
CA VAL A 48 2.55 7.06 -3.66
C VAL A 48 2.09 7.64 -4.99
N PHE A 49 2.14 6.83 -6.04
CA PHE A 49 1.44 7.11 -7.29
C PHE A 49 0.04 6.48 -7.28
N GLY A 50 -0.96 7.26 -7.71
CA GLY A 50 -2.32 6.79 -7.93
C GLY A 50 -2.68 6.77 -9.42
N LEU A 51 -3.23 5.64 -9.88
CA LEU A 51 -3.72 5.42 -11.24
C LEU A 51 -5.07 4.70 -11.17
N GLU A 52 -6.10 5.42 -10.73
CA GLU A 52 -7.47 4.90 -10.58
C GLU A 52 -8.33 5.16 -11.81
N GLU A 53 -8.10 6.29 -12.48
CA GLU A 53 -8.83 6.70 -13.67
C GLU A 53 -7.95 6.65 -14.93
N PRO A 54 -8.55 6.44 -16.11
CA PRO A 54 -7.83 6.56 -17.35
C PRO A 54 -7.33 8.00 -17.51
N GLU A 55 -6.14 8.11 -18.09
CA GLU A 55 -5.51 9.38 -18.47
C GLU A 55 -5.24 10.37 -17.32
N THR A 56 -5.23 9.86 -16.09
CA THR A 56 -4.96 10.64 -14.88
C THR A 56 -3.97 9.89 -14.01
N MET A 57 -2.95 10.59 -13.53
CA MET A 57 -2.02 10.06 -12.52
C MET A 57 -1.94 11.05 -11.36
N SER A 58 -1.95 10.55 -10.13
CA SER A 58 -1.76 11.34 -8.93
C SER A 58 -0.47 10.97 -8.21
N TYR A 59 0.05 11.93 -7.45
CA TYR A 59 1.20 11.76 -6.59
C TYR A 59 0.90 12.37 -5.23
N ALA A 60 1.12 11.58 -4.18
CA ALA A 60 0.91 11.99 -2.81
C ALA A 60 2.18 11.76 -1.99
N LEU A 61 2.44 12.69 -1.06
CA LEU A 61 3.42 12.48 0.02
C LEU A 61 2.69 11.94 1.25
N VAL A 62 3.30 10.97 1.93
CA VAL A 62 2.69 10.25 3.05
C VAL A 62 3.55 10.48 4.30
N LYS A 63 3.03 11.26 5.25
CA LYS A 63 3.65 11.57 6.56
C LYS A 63 3.70 10.39 7.51
N ASP A 64 2.63 9.60 7.53
CA ASP A 64 2.50 8.36 8.28
C ASP A 64 1.46 7.51 7.52
N LEU A 65 1.55 6.19 7.56
CA LEU A 65 0.60 5.28 6.89
C LEU A 65 -0.82 5.39 7.47
N LYS A 66 -1.00 6.19 8.53
CA LYS A 66 -2.27 6.79 8.98
C LYS A 66 -2.89 7.74 7.94
N ARG A 67 -3.19 7.24 6.74
CA ARG A 67 -4.18 7.69 5.72
C ARG A 67 -4.47 9.20 5.53
N ASN A 68 -3.61 10.11 5.95
CA ASN A 68 -3.60 11.49 5.47
C ASN A 68 -2.77 11.51 4.19
N ASN A 69 -3.26 10.82 3.15
CA ASN A 69 -2.73 11.03 1.81
C ASN A 69 -3.24 12.41 1.40
N THR A 70 -2.43 13.45 1.58
CA THR A 70 -2.71 14.69 0.87
C THR A 70 -2.20 14.48 -0.55
N THR A 71 -3.11 14.25 -1.48
CA THR A 71 -2.76 14.28 -2.90
C THR A 71 -2.19 15.65 -3.17
N MET A 72 -0.92 15.71 -3.57
CA MET A 72 -0.26 16.99 -3.80
C MET A 72 -0.46 17.42 -5.24
N LEU A 73 -0.31 16.45 -6.13
CA LEU A 73 -0.27 16.68 -7.56
C LEU A 73 -1.12 15.63 -8.24
N THR A 74 -1.99 16.09 -9.12
CA THR A 74 -2.63 15.27 -10.12
C THR A 74 -2.16 15.79 -11.46
N TRP A 75 -1.84 14.93 -12.41
CA TRP A 75 -1.65 15.33 -13.79
C TRP A 75 -2.51 14.51 -14.71
N THR A 76 -3.06 15.19 -15.70
CA THR A 76 -3.96 14.58 -16.68
C THR A 76 -3.55 14.96 -18.09
N TRP A 77 -3.73 14.01 -18.99
CA TRP A 77 -3.57 14.20 -20.44
C TRP A 77 -4.88 14.00 -21.19
N LYS A 78 -6.01 14.12 -20.49
CA LYS A 78 -7.35 14.15 -21.07
C LYS A 78 -7.42 15.25 -22.16
N ARG A 79 -7.97 14.88 -23.32
CA ARG A 79 -8.10 15.79 -24.48
C ARG A 79 -9.00 16.99 -24.21
N HIS A 80 -9.99 16.84 -23.32
CA HIS A 80 -10.91 17.90 -22.93
C HIS A 80 -10.98 17.99 -21.40
N VAL A 81 -10.72 19.19 -20.88
CA VAL A 81 -11.09 19.56 -19.51
C VAL A 81 -12.36 20.40 -19.63
N TRP A 82 -13.38 20.10 -18.83
CA TRP A 82 -14.64 20.85 -18.87
C TRP A 82 -14.40 22.32 -18.51
N GLY A 83 -14.72 23.25 -19.42
CA GLY A 83 -14.66 24.70 -19.22
C GLY A 83 -13.79 25.45 -20.22
N ILE A 84 -14.16 26.70 -20.52
CA ILE A 84 -13.33 27.65 -21.27
C ILE A 84 -12.23 28.12 -20.31
N VAL A 85 -11.06 27.50 -20.36
CA VAL A 85 -9.94 27.89 -19.50
C VAL A 85 -8.87 28.56 -20.39
N PRO A 86 -8.48 29.83 -20.14
CA PRO A 86 -7.58 30.59 -21.02
C PRO A 86 -6.24 29.88 -21.32
N GLU A 87 -5.65 30.11 -22.49
CA GLU A 87 -4.50 29.36 -23.05
C GLU A 87 -3.15 29.54 -22.33
N GLU A 88 -3.07 30.29 -21.24
CA GLU A 88 -1.79 30.51 -20.55
C GLU A 88 -1.23 29.20 -19.99
N ARG A 89 -0.06 28.82 -20.50
CA ARG A 89 0.68 27.61 -20.13
C ARG A 89 1.97 28.02 -19.41
N SER A 90 2.38 27.20 -18.45
CA SER A 90 3.60 27.39 -17.67
C SER A 90 4.63 26.30 -17.98
N TRP A 91 5.90 26.66 -17.86
CA TRP A 91 6.99 25.70 -17.92
C TRP A 91 7.37 25.27 -16.50
N LEU A 92 7.21 23.98 -16.19
CA LEU A 92 7.86 23.37 -15.03
C LEU A 92 9.26 22.94 -15.45
N LYS A 93 10.26 23.71 -15.01
CA LYS A 93 11.67 23.45 -15.29
C LYS A 93 12.44 23.05 -14.04
N SER A 94 13.10 21.91 -14.14
CA SER A 94 14.05 21.36 -13.19
C SER A 94 15.20 20.69 -13.99
N LYS A 95 16.21 20.15 -13.30
CA LYS A 95 17.38 19.53 -13.95
C LYS A 95 16.97 18.41 -14.92
N ASP A 96 15.97 17.63 -14.52
CA ASP A 96 15.51 16.43 -15.23
C ASP A 96 14.02 16.51 -15.62
N ILE A 97 13.36 17.64 -15.31
CA ILE A 97 11.96 17.90 -15.65
C ILE A 97 11.93 19.13 -16.55
N ASP A 98 11.59 18.95 -17.82
CA ASP A 98 11.21 20.06 -18.69
C ASP A 98 9.82 19.76 -19.23
N PHE A 99 8.82 20.34 -18.56
CA PHE A 99 7.45 19.93 -18.77
C PHE A 99 6.53 21.13 -18.98
N HIS A 100 5.87 21.15 -20.14
CA HIS A 100 4.93 22.18 -20.50
C HIS A 100 3.53 21.77 -20.06
N CYS A 101 3.00 22.46 -19.05
CA CYS A 101 1.69 22.17 -18.51
C CYS A 101 0.97 23.45 -18.13
N LYS A 102 -0.35 23.34 -18.06
CA LYS A 102 -1.14 24.32 -17.34
C LYS A 102 -1.29 23.86 -15.89
N ILE A 103 -1.10 24.78 -14.95
CA ILE A 103 -1.28 24.52 -13.52
C ILE A 103 -2.65 25.08 -13.12
N ILE A 104 -3.47 24.23 -12.52
CA ILE A 104 -4.79 24.58 -11.98
C ILE A 104 -4.77 24.17 -10.51
N PHE A 105 -5.23 25.04 -9.62
CA PHE A 105 -5.37 24.72 -8.20
C PHE A 105 -6.82 24.39 -7.91
N GLU A 106 -7.05 23.19 -7.41
CA GLU A 106 -8.36 22.75 -6.94
C GLU A 106 -8.69 23.38 -5.57
N PRO A 107 -9.97 23.46 -5.17
CA PRO A 107 -10.37 24.05 -3.89
C PRO A 107 -9.75 23.37 -2.66
N ASP A 108 -9.32 22.12 -2.79
CA ASP A 108 -8.68 21.33 -1.73
C ASP A 108 -7.14 21.52 -1.67
N SER A 109 -6.60 22.50 -2.41
CA SER A 109 -5.16 22.77 -2.54
C SER A 109 -4.36 21.70 -3.30
N THR A 110 -5.03 20.72 -3.92
CA THR A 110 -4.41 19.83 -4.90
C THR A 110 -4.07 20.61 -6.17
N ALA A 111 -2.87 20.43 -6.70
CA ALA A 111 -2.53 20.98 -8.01
C ALA A 111 -2.81 19.99 -9.13
N LEU A 112 -3.61 20.41 -10.09
CA LEU A 112 -3.83 19.73 -11.35
C LEU A 112 -2.88 20.28 -12.42
N LEU A 113 -1.99 19.44 -12.92
CA LEU A 113 -1.21 19.70 -14.12
C LEU A 113 -1.97 19.17 -15.34
N TRP A 114 -2.43 20.06 -16.19
CA TRP A 114 -2.96 19.65 -17.49
C TRP A 114 -1.84 19.63 -18.52
N CYS A 115 -1.59 18.44 -19.04
CA CYS A 115 -0.39 18.07 -19.76
C CYS A 115 -0.77 17.59 -21.16
N HIS A 116 -0.38 18.34 -22.20
CA HIS A 116 -0.57 17.87 -23.58
C HIS A 116 0.60 16.95 -24.00
N THR A 117 0.80 15.85 -23.28
CA THR A 117 1.82 14.86 -23.64
C THR A 117 1.28 13.90 -24.67
N GLU A 118 1.96 13.82 -25.82
CA GLU A 118 1.48 13.07 -26.98
C GLU A 118 1.78 11.55 -26.92
N ASN A 119 2.73 11.09 -26.10
CA ASN A 119 3.07 9.65 -26.01
C ASN A 119 3.39 9.15 -24.59
N GLN A 120 3.23 7.84 -24.40
CA GLN A 120 3.40 7.13 -23.12
C GLN A 120 4.82 7.25 -22.55
N SER A 121 5.85 7.13 -23.39
CA SER A 121 7.25 7.20 -22.95
C SER A 121 7.56 8.54 -22.27
N SER A 122 7.06 9.66 -22.80
CA SER A 122 7.22 10.98 -22.18
C SER A 122 6.52 11.07 -20.82
N ARG A 123 5.33 10.48 -20.67
CA ARG A 123 4.59 10.46 -19.39
C ARG A 123 5.36 9.68 -18.31
N LYS A 124 5.90 8.52 -18.66
CA LYS A 124 6.71 7.68 -17.76
C LYS A 124 7.99 8.40 -17.34
N ARG A 125 8.68 9.06 -18.26
CA ARG A 125 9.87 9.89 -17.96
C ARG A 125 9.53 11.00 -16.97
N PHE A 126 8.43 11.72 -17.21
CA PHE A 126 7.97 12.76 -16.31
C PHE A 126 7.68 12.22 -14.91
N ALA A 127 6.88 11.15 -14.79
CA ALA A 127 6.57 10.54 -13.49
C ALA A 127 7.85 10.12 -12.73
N THR A 128 8.81 9.54 -13.44
CA THR A 128 10.11 9.11 -12.87
C THR A 128 10.95 10.29 -12.38
N ALA A 129 11.06 11.34 -13.20
CA ALA A 129 11.81 12.54 -12.87
C ALA A 129 11.15 13.32 -11.73
N LEU A 130 9.81 13.40 -11.72
CA LEU A 130 9.04 13.99 -10.63
C LEU A 130 9.29 13.25 -9.32
N HIS A 131 9.21 11.92 -9.29
CA HIS A 131 9.48 11.18 -8.05
C HIS A 131 10.91 11.44 -7.54
N SER A 132 11.91 11.41 -8.42
CA SER A 132 13.30 11.72 -8.06
C SER A 132 13.43 13.13 -7.47
N TYR A 133 12.77 14.10 -8.08
CA TYR A 133 12.72 15.48 -7.61
C TYR A 133 12.06 15.59 -6.23
N MET A 134 10.95 14.89 -6.01
CA MET A 134 10.24 14.89 -4.73
C MET A 134 11.09 14.25 -3.62
N CYS A 135 11.85 13.20 -3.92
CA CYS A 135 12.81 12.61 -2.99
C CYS A 135 13.90 13.62 -2.58
N GLU A 136 14.43 14.39 -3.53
CA GLU A 136 15.44 15.42 -3.24
C GLU A 136 14.86 16.58 -2.41
N VAL A 137 13.68 17.09 -2.77
CA VAL A 137 13.10 18.30 -2.16
C VAL A 137 12.45 18.00 -0.82
N PHE A 138 11.67 16.93 -0.72
CA PHE A 138 10.91 16.60 0.49
C PHE A 138 11.58 15.53 1.36
N ARG A 139 12.75 15.02 0.95
CA ARG A 139 13.52 14.00 1.68
C ARG A 139 12.71 12.75 1.99
N VAL A 140 11.84 12.35 1.07
CA VAL A 140 11.14 11.06 1.18
C VAL A 140 12.05 9.91 0.75
N GLU A 141 11.76 8.72 1.27
CA GLU A 141 12.42 7.49 0.81
C GLU A 141 12.22 7.30 -0.70
N PRO A 142 13.27 6.87 -1.44
CA PRO A 142 13.25 6.73 -2.89
C PRO A 142 12.44 5.51 -3.38
N GLU A 143 11.81 4.79 -2.47
CA GLU A 143 10.97 3.65 -2.82
C GLU A 143 9.60 4.13 -3.34
N MET A 144 9.22 3.62 -4.51
CA MET A 144 7.91 3.90 -5.08
C MET A 144 6.84 3.00 -4.48
N GLN A 145 5.64 3.54 -4.35
CA GLN A 145 4.42 2.79 -4.04
C GLN A 145 3.36 3.09 -5.08
N PHE A 146 2.56 2.09 -5.42
CA PHE A 146 1.51 2.22 -6.43
C PHE A 146 0.13 1.89 -5.86
N LYS A 147 -0.86 2.70 -6.22
CA LYS A 147 -2.29 2.40 -6.07
C LYS A 147 -2.91 2.47 -7.45
N LEU A 148 -3.28 1.34 -8.03
CA LEU A 148 -3.67 1.30 -9.44
C LEU A 148 -4.73 0.27 -9.76
N SER A 149 -5.47 0.53 -10.83
CA SER A 149 -6.00 -0.55 -11.67
C SER A 149 -4.89 -1.07 -12.58
N LEU A 150 -4.82 -2.39 -12.78
CA LEU A 150 -3.85 -3.01 -13.69
C LEU A 150 -4.11 -2.68 -15.16
N ASP A 151 -5.31 -2.18 -15.48
CA ASP A 151 -5.62 -1.63 -16.80
C ASP A 151 -4.65 -0.49 -17.22
N TYR A 152 -3.94 0.12 -16.25
CA TYR A 152 -3.05 1.27 -16.46
C TYR A 152 -1.57 1.00 -16.11
N MET A 153 -1.16 -0.26 -15.92
CA MET A 153 0.21 -0.57 -15.48
C MET A 153 1.31 -0.10 -16.45
N ASP A 154 0.99 0.10 -17.73
CA ASP A 154 1.97 0.58 -18.71
C ASP A 154 2.34 2.05 -18.55
N GLU A 155 1.50 2.83 -17.89
CA GLU A 155 1.73 4.25 -17.58
C GLU A 155 2.66 4.44 -16.38
N LEU A 156 2.95 3.39 -15.62
CA LEU A 156 3.78 3.47 -14.42
C LEU A 156 5.18 4.04 -14.71
N PRO A 157 5.77 4.79 -13.76
CA PRO A 157 7.14 5.29 -13.88
C PRO A 157 8.15 4.16 -14.10
N TYR A 158 9.32 4.51 -14.61
CA TYR A 158 10.41 3.55 -14.82
C TYR A 158 10.98 3.13 -13.46
N THR A 159 10.65 1.91 -13.07
CA THR A 159 11.23 1.19 -11.93
C THR A 159 11.05 -0.31 -12.15
N ASN A 160 11.88 -1.11 -11.49
CA ASN A 160 11.75 -2.55 -11.40
C ASN A 160 11.36 -3.00 -9.98
N THR A 161 11.43 -2.12 -8.99
CA THR A 161 11.08 -2.40 -7.60
C THR A 161 9.98 -1.47 -7.14
N VAL A 162 9.04 -2.01 -6.37
CA VAL A 162 7.96 -1.26 -5.75
C VAL A 162 7.79 -1.75 -4.32
N ARG A 163 7.71 -0.83 -3.37
CA ARG A 163 7.55 -1.18 -1.95
C ARG A 163 6.17 -1.76 -1.69
N ASP A 164 5.15 -0.99 -2.02
CA ASP A 164 3.75 -1.35 -1.79
C ASP A 164 2.94 -1.23 -3.06
N VAL A 165 2.07 -2.19 -3.28
CA VAL A 165 1.09 -2.17 -4.37
C VAL A 165 -0.29 -2.31 -3.77
N THR A 166 -1.17 -1.37 -4.07
CA THR A 166 -2.62 -1.51 -3.83
C THR A 166 -3.33 -1.65 -5.17
N LEU A 167 -3.98 -2.79 -5.39
CA LEU A 167 -4.78 -3.04 -6.57
C LEU A 167 -6.23 -2.63 -6.31
N PHE A 168 -6.77 -1.79 -7.18
CA PHE A 168 -8.20 -1.50 -7.27
C PHE A 168 -8.93 -2.57 -8.11
N ASP A 169 -10.25 -2.45 -8.21
CA ASP A 169 -11.01 -3.25 -9.17
C ASP A 169 -10.46 -3.00 -10.59
N THR A 170 -10.28 -4.08 -11.34
CA THR A 170 -9.69 -4.04 -12.66
C THR A 170 -10.39 -5.05 -13.57
N SER A 171 -10.41 -4.75 -14.87
CA SER A 171 -11.04 -5.60 -15.87
C SER A 171 -10.10 -6.67 -16.44
N VAL A 172 -8.83 -6.66 -16.03
CA VAL A 172 -7.80 -7.56 -16.57
C VAL A 172 -7.97 -9.01 -16.09
N ASN A 173 -7.27 -9.93 -16.77
CA ASN A 173 -7.18 -11.33 -16.36
C ASN A 173 -5.94 -11.58 -15.46
N SER A 174 -5.78 -12.82 -14.99
CA SER A 174 -4.66 -13.22 -14.15
C SER A 174 -3.28 -13.13 -14.81
N ASN A 175 -3.19 -13.21 -16.14
CA ASN A 175 -1.90 -13.14 -16.84
C ASN A 175 -1.30 -11.74 -16.69
N MET A 176 -2.14 -10.69 -16.67
CA MET A 176 -1.71 -9.32 -16.43
C MET A 176 -1.16 -9.13 -15.00
N VAL A 177 -1.70 -9.86 -14.01
CA VAL A 177 -1.15 -9.87 -12.65
C VAL A 177 0.24 -10.50 -12.65
N ASP A 178 0.39 -11.64 -13.32
CA ASP A 178 1.68 -12.33 -13.41
C ASP A 178 2.71 -11.47 -14.16
N GLU A 179 2.34 -10.84 -15.27
CA GLU A 179 3.19 -9.89 -16.00
C GLU A 179 3.61 -8.70 -15.12
N PHE A 180 2.67 -8.15 -14.35
CA PHE A 180 2.97 -7.09 -13.40
C PHE A 180 4.00 -7.54 -12.35
N LEU A 181 3.82 -8.72 -11.76
CA LEU A 181 4.74 -9.28 -10.75
C LEU A 181 6.08 -9.75 -11.34
N GLU A 182 6.16 -9.98 -12.65
CA GLU A 182 7.43 -10.20 -13.37
C GLU A 182 8.18 -8.89 -13.58
N ARG A 183 7.46 -7.85 -13.95
CA ARG A 183 8.02 -6.54 -14.24
C ARG A 183 8.43 -5.77 -12.98
N PHE A 184 7.69 -5.95 -11.89
CA PHE A 184 7.87 -5.23 -10.64
C PHE A 184 8.05 -6.18 -9.46
N GLN A 185 9.24 -6.13 -8.86
CA GLN A 185 9.50 -6.80 -7.59
C GLN A 185 8.80 -6.02 -6.46
N VAL A 186 7.72 -6.59 -5.94
CA VAL A 186 7.03 -6.08 -4.75
C VAL A 186 7.82 -6.44 -3.50
N THR A 187 8.39 -5.45 -2.80
CA THR A 187 9.33 -5.71 -1.69
C THR A 187 8.66 -5.78 -0.32
N ARG A 188 7.49 -5.15 -0.14
CA ARG A 188 6.81 -5.14 1.16
C ARG A 188 5.42 -5.75 1.12
N VAL A 189 4.45 -5.22 0.36
CA VAL A 189 3.07 -5.78 0.36
C VAL A 189 2.34 -5.60 -0.97
N LEU A 190 1.52 -6.60 -1.31
CA LEU A 190 0.44 -6.46 -2.28
C LEU A 190 -0.91 -6.49 -1.55
N PHE A 191 -1.69 -5.42 -1.70
CA PHE A 191 -3.02 -5.28 -1.15
C PHE A 191 -4.06 -5.20 -2.27
N SER A 192 -4.94 -6.19 -2.40
CA SER A 192 -6.09 -6.11 -3.28
C SER A 192 -7.30 -5.58 -2.54
N LYS A 193 -7.80 -4.42 -2.97
CA LYS A 193 -9.07 -3.84 -2.52
C LYS A 193 -10.28 -4.40 -3.26
N SER A 194 -10.06 -5.19 -4.31
CA SER A 194 -11.15 -5.67 -5.15
C SER A 194 -12.16 -6.48 -4.33
N MET A 195 -13.43 -6.16 -4.54
CA MET A 195 -14.57 -6.85 -3.94
C MET A 195 -15.14 -7.92 -4.87
N TRP A 196 -14.69 -7.97 -6.12
CA TRP A 196 -15.28 -8.82 -7.14
C TRP A 196 -14.94 -10.30 -6.93
N PRO A 197 -15.92 -11.21 -7.04
CA PRO A 197 -15.66 -12.64 -6.90
C PRO A 197 -14.66 -13.20 -7.93
N ASN A 198 -14.69 -12.67 -9.16
CA ASN A 198 -13.74 -12.99 -10.24
C ASN A 198 -12.57 -11.98 -10.25
N ASN A 199 -11.94 -11.81 -9.10
CA ASN A 199 -10.72 -11.04 -8.98
C ASN A 199 -9.60 -11.67 -9.85
N PRO A 200 -8.83 -10.89 -10.65
CA PRO A 200 -7.74 -11.40 -11.47
C PRO A 200 -6.66 -12.16 -10.69
N LEU A 201 -6.55 -11.94 -9.38
CA LEU A 201 -5.65 -12.68 -8.51
C LEU A 201 -5.90 -14.20 -8.50
N LYS A 202 -7.12 -14.66 -8.83
CA LYS A 202 -7.58 -16.05 -8.68
C LYS A 202 -6.66 -17.13 -9.26
N ASN A 203 -6.08 -16.85 -10.42
CA ASN A 203 -5.28 -17.80 -11.20
C ASN A 203 -3.83 -17.34 -11.37
N SER A 204 -3.37 -16.34 -10.61
CA SER A 204 -1.98 -15.89 -10.67
C SER A 204 -1.07 -16.93 -10.01
N ASN A 205 -0.02 -17.33 -10.71
CA ASN A 205 0.95 -18.32 -10.20
C ASN A 205 2.05 -17.68 -9.36
N ARG A 206 2.11 -16.34 -9.32
CA ARG A 206 3.18 -15.59 -8.64
C ARG A 206 2.81 -15.10 -7.25
N LEU A 207 1.53 -15.14 -6.87
CA LEU A 207 1.10 -14.72 -5.54
C LEU A 207 1.76 -15.51 -4.43
N SER A 208 1.94 -16.83 -4.62
CA SER A 208 2.55 -17.70 -3.60
C SER A 208 3.99 -17.32 -3.23
N ASN A 209 4.65 -16.48 -4.02
CA ASN A 209 6.01 -16.01 -3.79
C ASN A 209 6.08 -14.72 -2.95
N LEU A 210 4.95 -14.05 -2.71
CA LEU A 210 4.90 -12.80 -1.97
C LEU A 210 4.89 -13.06 -0.47
N ASN A 211 5.68 -12.27 0.27
CA ASN A 211 5.73 -12.38 1.73
C ASN A 211 4.44 -11.88 2.37
N ASN A 212 3.94 -10.73 1.92
CA ASN A 212 2.79 -10.09 2.54
C ASN A 212 1.68 -9.87 1.50
N LEU A 213 0.54 -10.53 1.75
CA LEU A 213 -0.62 -10.53 0.87
C LEU A 213 -1.85 -10.14 1.66
N PHE A 214 -2.46 -9.02 1.30
CA PHE A 214 -3.73 -8.59 1.86
C PHE A 214 -4.78 -8.63 0.75
N ILE A 215 -5.88 -9.35 0.92
CA ILE A 215 -6.90 -9.53 -0.13
C ILE A 215 -8.28 -9.36 0.47
N HIS A 216 -9.01 -8.33 0.05
CA HIS A 216 -10.33 -8.07 0.61
C HIS A 216 -11.35 -9.16 0.25
N SER A 217 -11.36 -9.66 -0.99
CA SER A 217 -12.29 -10.70 -1.43
C SER A 217 -11.55 -11.78 -2.21
N ALA A 218 -11.59 -13.00 -1.70
CA ALA A 218 -10.91 -14.15 -2.30
C ALA A 218 -11.75 -15.44 -2.24
N PRO A 219 -12.97 -15.48 -2.80
CA PRO A 219 -13.87 -16.65 -2.70
C PRO A 219 -13.29 -17.91 -3.38
N TRP A 220 -12.24 -17.74 -4.16
CA TRP A 220 -11.50 -18.79 -4.85
C TRP A 220 -10.32 -19.34 -4.05
N LEU A 221 -10.00 -18.76 -2.90
CA LEU A 221 -8.98 -19.25 -1.98
C LEU A 221 -9.61 -20.35 -1.12
N ASP A 222 -9.28 -21.59 -1.44
CA ASP A 222 -9.65 -22.79 -0.69
C ASP A 222 -8.44 -23.33 0.10
N GLY A 223 -8.66 -24.34 0.94
CA GLY A 223 -7.60 -24.94 1.74
C GLY A 223 -6.46 -25.51 0.89
N SER A 224 -6.77 -26.06 -0.29
CA SER A 224 -5.75 -26.64 -1.18
C SER A 224 -4.78 -25.59 -1.72
N LYS A 225 -5.27 -24.37 -1.98
CA LYS A 225 -4.43 -23.23 -2.39
C LYS A 225 -3.69 -22.63 -1.21
N LEU A 226 -4.38 -22.42 -0.08
CA LEU A 226 -3.79 -21.89 1.15
C LEU A 226 -2.53 -22.67 1.56
N LEU A 227 -2.62 -24.00 1.55
CA LEU A 227 -1.52 -24.90 1.96
C LEU A 227 -0.32 -24.88 1.00
N ARG A 228 -0.47 -24.39 -0.23
CA ARG A 228 0.64 -24.27 -1.20
C ARG A 228 1.36 -22.93 -1.12
N TRP A 229 0.80 -21.95 -0.43
CA TRP A 229 1.38 -20.61 -0.36
C TRP A 229 2.41 -20.50 0.75
N ASN A 230 3.53 -19.84 0.46
CA ASN A 230 4.62 -19.62 1.41
C ASN A 230 4.75 -18.13 1.76
N PHE A 231 3.82 -17.65 2.57
CA PHE A 231 3.73 -16.25 2.99
C PHE A 231 4.30 -16.03 4.40
N GLU A 232 4.68 -14.79 4.66
CA GLU A 232 5.00 -14.26 5.98
C GLU A 232 3.73 -13.76 6.65
N ASN A 233 2.95 -12.92 5.97
CA ASN A 233 1.67 -12.42 6.44
C ASN A 233 0.58 -12.54 5.37
N LEU A 234 -0.55 -13.14 5.76
CA LEU A 234 -1.75 -13.25 4.91
C LEU A 234 -2.93 -12.66 5.67
N VAL A 235 -3.60 -11.67 5.08
CA VAL A 235 -4.85 -11.10 5.62
C VAL A 235 -5.91 -11.14 4.54
N VAL A 236 -6.95 -11.94 4.75
CA VAL A 236 -7.94 -12.24 3.71
C VAL A 236 -9.36 -12.18 4.24
N SER A 237 -10.31 -11.79 3.40
CA SER A 237 -11.74 -11.87 3.71
C SER A 237 -12.53 -12.48 2.55
N TYR A 238 -13.78 -12.88 2.83
CA TYR A 238 -14.69 -13.49 1.86
C TYR A 238 -14.04 -14.64 1.09
N THR A 239 -13.49 -15.61 1.82
CA THR A 239 -12.77 -16.75 1.22
C THR A 239 -13.68 -17.96 1.00
N GLY A 240 -13.15 -18.98 0.31
CA GLY A 240 -13.75 -20.31 0.24
C GLY A 240 -13.29 -21.25 1.36
N LEU A 241 -12.66 -20.72 2.42
CA LEU A 241 -12.11 -21.50 3.53
C LEU A 241 -13.20 -21.82 4.57
N TRP A 242 -13.22 -23.08 4.99
CA TRP A 242 -14.09 -23.60 6.04
C TRP A 242 -13.28 -24.14 7.22
N GLU A 243 -13.95 -24.61 8.28
CA GLU A 243 -13.33 -25.07 9.52
C GLU A 243 -12.24 -26.13 9.27
N ASN A 244 -12.53 -27.13 8.43
CA ASN A 244 -11.57 -28.18 8.10
C ASN A 244 -10.31 -27.65 7.40
N ASP A 245 -10.43 -26.61 6.57
CA ASP A 245 -9.28 -25.99 5.90
C ASP A 245 -8.37 -25.29 6.91
N LEU A 246 -8.96 -24.61 7.89
CA LEU A 246 -8.23 -23.92 8.96
C LEU A 246 -7.57 -24.91 9.92
N ILE A 247 -8.26 -25.99 10.28
CA ILE A 247 -7.70 -27.10 11.09
C ILE A 247 -6.52 -27.74 10.33
N ASN A 248 -6.69 -28.01 9.04
CA ASN A 248 -5.63 -28.58 8.21
C ASN A 248 -4.43 -27.62 8.10
N PHE A 249 -4.66 -26.31 7.96
CA PHE A 249 -3.60 -25.30 7.98
C PHE A 249 -2.78 -25.36 9.27
N VAL A 250 -3.43 -25.37 10.43
CA VAL A 250 -2.75 -25.46 11.74
C VAL A 250 -1.98 -26.77 11.87
N ASN A 251 -2.58 -27.90 11.48
CA ASN A 251 -1.91 -29.20 11.50
C ASN A 251 -0.67 -29.25 10.60
N VAL A 252 -0.75 -28.67 9.40
CA VAL A 252 0.41 -28.59 8.49
C VAL A 252 1.51 -27.70 9.09
N TRP A 253 1.16 -26.61 9.76
CA TRP A 253 2.15 -25.78 10.44
C TRP A 253 2.81 -26.49 11.64
N LEU A 254 2.02 -27.17 12.47
CA LEU A 254 2.49 -27.94 13.63
C LEU A 254 3.44 -29.07 13.23
N ASN A 255 3.14 -29.77 12.13
CA ASN A 255 3.95 -30.89 11.63
C ASN A 255 5.02 -30.46 10.61
N GLY A 256 5.05 -29.18 10.26
CA GLY A 256 5.92 -28.64 9.23
C GLY A 256 7.17 -27.96 9.79
N ASN A 257 7.86 -27.24 8.90
CA ASN A 257 9.06 -26.46 9.19
C ASN A 257 8.93 -25.01 8.71
N ASN A 258 7.70 -24.51 8.53
CA ASN A 258 7.49 -23.13 8.13
C ASN A 258 7.86 -22.22 9.31
N THR A 259 9.01 -21.56 9.21
CA THR A 259 9.53 -20.55 10.14
C THR A 259 9.30 -19.13 9.64
N LYS A 260 8.75 -18.96 8.43
CA LYS A 260 8.51 -17.66 7.81
C LYS A 260 7.18 -17.05 8.24
N LEU A 261 6.18 -17.88 8.52
CA LEU A 261 4.84 -17.42 8.91
C LEU A 261 4.90 -16.55 10.17
N HIS A 262 4.38 -15.33 10.08
CA HIS A 262 4.13 -14.44 11.20
C HIS A 262 2.64 -14.34 11.51
N THR A 263 1.81 -13.97 10.52
CA THR A 263 0.38 -13.75 10.76
C THR A 263 -0.47 -14.33 9.65
N PHE A 264 -1.43 -15.17 10.00
CA PHE A 264 -2.57 -15.48 9.14
C PHE A 264 -3.85 -14.95 9.78
N PHE A 265 -4.49 -14.02 9.08
CA PHE A 265 -5.75 -13.42 9.46
C PHE A 265 -6.81 -13.75 8.41
N HIS A 266 -7.88 -14.41 8.83
CA HIS A 266 -9.04 -14.68 7.99
C HIS A 266 -10.28 -14.04 8.60
N LEU A 267 -10.83 -13.05 7.90
CA LEU A 267 -12.12 -12.42 8.22
C LEU A 267 -13.24 -13.19 7.52
N VAL A 268 -14.15 -13.75 8.31
CA VAL A 268 -15.18 -14.66 7.83
C VAL A 268 -16.44 -13.86 7.46
N SER A 269 -17.02 -14.16 6.29
CA SER A 269 -18.27 -13.53 5.84
C SER A 269 -19.53 -14.30 6.27
N GLY A 270 -19.35 -15.40 6.99
CA GLY A 270 -20.38 -16.27 7.54
C GLY A 270 -19.99 -16.70 8.96
N ARG A 271 -20.83 -17.51 9.62
CA ARG A 271 -20.54 -17.95 10.99
C ARG A 271 -19.54 -19.10 10.99
N LEU A 272 -18.34 -18.84 11.48
CA LEU A 272 -17.35 -19.87 11.75
C LEU A 272 -17.72 -20.64 13.02
N ASN A 273 -17.69 -21.97 12.97
CA ASN A 273 -17.75 -22.77 14.19
C ASN A 273 -16.37 -22.77 14.88
N ASN A 274 -16.09 -21.70 15.61
CA ASN A 274 -14.82 -21.52 16.31
C ASN A 274 -14.55 -22.63 17.35
N VAL A 275 -15.58 -23.19 17.98
CA VAL A 275 -15.44 -24.32 18.91
C VAL A 275 -14.90 -25.55 18.18
N ALA A 276 -15.47 -25.88 17.02
CA ALA A 276 -15.03 -27.02 16.22
C ALA A 276 -13.58 -26.90 15.72
N ILE A 277 -13.03 -25.69 15.61
CA ILE A 277 -11.63 -25.46 15.24
C ILE A 277 -10.73 -25.54 16.46
N VAL A 278 -11.03 -24.75 17.50
CA VAL A 278 -10.12 -24.54 18.62
C VAL A 278 -10.02 -25.78 19.51
N ASP A 279 -11.14 -26.49 19.72
CA ASP A 279 -11.19 -27.69 20.57
C ASP A 279 -10.51 -28.93 19.93
N GLN A 280 -10.04 -28.83 18.68
CA GLN A 280 -9.21 -29.88 18.03
C GLN A 280 -7.78 -29.91 18.55
N PHE A 281 -7.35 -28.85 19.24
CA PHE A 281 -5.97 -28.68 19.63
C PHE A 281 -5.83 -28.61 21.15
N GLU A 282 -4.75 -29.20 21.65
CA GLU A 282 -4.30 -28.99 23.02
C GLU A 282 -3.60 -27.63 23.09
N LEU A 283 -4.20 -26.70 23.84
CA LEU A 283 -3.75 -25.31 23.94
C LEU A 283 -3.27 -24.98 25.34
N GLU A 284 -2.13 -24.30 25.42
CA GLU A 284 -1.71 -23.64 26.64
C GLU A 284 -2.56 -22.37 26.87
N PRO A 285 -2.80 -21.98 28.13
CA PRO A 285 -3.46 -20.72 28.44
C PRO A 285 -2.68 -19.55 27.87
N TRP A 286 -3.34 -18.69 27.10
CA TRP A 286 -2.75 -17.45 26.61
C TRP A 286 -2.57 -16.44 27.76
N ASN A 287 -1.37 -15.86 27.85
CA ASN A 287 -1.06 -14.79 28.78
C ASN A 287 -0.62 -13.53 28.01
N PRO A 288 -1.40 -12.44 27.98
CA PRO A 288 -1.05 -11.23 27.23
C PRO A 288 0.26 -10.56 27.65
N GLU A 289 0.74 -10.79 28.88
CA GLU A 289 2.01 -10.21 29.33
C GLU A 289 3.23 -10.93 28.73
N VAL A 290 3.09 -12.23 28.45
CA VAL A 290 4.15 -13.11 27.90
C VAL A 290 3.99 -13.30 26.39
N ASP A 291 2.76 -13.50 25.93
CA ASP A 291 2.37 -13.83 24.56
C ASP A 291 1.90 -12.57 23.82
N GLN A 292 2.80 -11.59 23.76
CA GLN A 292 2.50 -10.28 23.20
C GLN A 292 2.29 -10.36 21.68
N LEU A 293 1.13 -9.90 21.23
CA LEU A 293 0.78 -9.82 19.81
C LEU A 293 1.37 -8.55 19.19
N GLU A 294 2.66 -8.58 18.87
CA GLU A 294 3.33 -7.48 18.18
C GLU A 294 3.19 -7.57 16.66
N TYR A 295 2.21 -6.86 16.12
CA TYR A 295 2.06 -6.73 14.66
C TYR A 295 3.14 -5.80 14.09
N LYS A 296 4.09 -6.36 13.34
CA LYS A 296 5.09 -5.61 12.57
C LYS A 296 4.49 -5.02 11.29
N LEU A 297 5.21 -4.09 10.65
CA LEU A 297 4.85 -3.62 9.32
C LEU A 297 5.00 -4.78 8.32
N PRO A 298 4.08 -4.96 7.34
CA PRO A 298 3.01 -4.03 6.95
C PRO A 298 1.65 -4.28 7.62
N VAL A 299 1.49 -5.32 8.44
CA VAL A 299 0.21 -5.69 9.08
C VAL A 299 -0.33 -4.54 9.93
N ARG A 300 0.53 -3.94 10.77
CA ARG A 300 0.14 -2.80 11.63
C ARG A 300 -0.47 -1.63 10.85
N ASP A 301 0.04 -1.36 9.65
CA ASP A 301 -0.36 -0.20 8.86
C ASP A 301 -1.68 -0.44 8.13
N TYR A 302 -1.79 -1.58 7.45
CA TYR A 302 -2.94 -1.90 6.61
C TYR A 302 -4.13 -2.43 7.40
N CYS A 303 -3.88 -3.12 8.50
CA CYS A 303 -4.90 -3.82 9.27
C CYS A 303 -5.29 -3.12 10.57
N ARG A 304 -4.81 -1.89 10.82
CA ARG A 304 -5.07 -1.16 12.07
C ARG A 304 -6.53 -1.14 12.53
N LEU A 305 -7.48 -0.95 11.62
CA LEU A 305 -8.91 -0.93 11.94
C LEU A 305 -9.40 -2.31 12.36
N ILE A 306 -8.99 -3.35 11.62
CA ILE A 306 -9.29 -4.74 11.90
C ILE A 306 -8.71 -5.11 13.29
N LEU A 307 -7.43 -4.81 13.53
CA LEU A 307 -6.74 -5.04 14.81
C LEU A 307 -7.47 -4.36 15.98
N ALA A 308 -7.87 -3.09 15.82
CA ALA A 308 -8.61 -2.38 16.86
C ALA A 308 -10.00 -2.97 17.16
N GLU A 309 -10.63 -3.63 16.19
CA GLU A 309 -11.91 -4.32 16.37
C GLU A 309 -11.73 -5.64 17.13
N ILE A 310 -10.65 -6.36 16.85
CA ILE A 310 -10.28 -7.60 17.55
C ILE A 310 -9.93 -7.35 19.01
N ASP A 311 -9.26 -6.23 19.30
CA ASP A 311 -8.94 -5.83 20.67
C ASP A 311 -10.18 -5.45 21.49
N ARG A 312 -11.26 -5.01 20.82
CA ARG A 312 -12.52 -4.60 21.46
C ARG A 312 -13.54 -5.72 21.62
N THR A 313 -13.49 -6.73 20.75
CA THR A 313 -14.42 -7.87 20.82
C THR A 313 -14.05 -8.76 21.98
N GLU A 314 -15.03 -9.08 22.85
CA GLU A 314 -14.86 -10.06 23.93
C GLU A 314 -14.16 -11.30 23.37
N MET A 315 -13.11 -11.73 24.07
CA MET A 315 -12.18 -12.73 23.57
C MET A 315 -12.96 -14.00 23.21
N GLY A 316 -12.96 -14.33 21.92
CA GLY A 316 -13.31 -15.67 21.47
C GLY A 316 -12.38 -16.72 22.10
N ARG A 317 -12.58 -17.98 21.73
CA ARG A 317 -11.69 -19.07 22.15
C ARG A 317 -10.25 -18.77 21.70
N THR A 318 -9.34 -18.72 22.66
CA THR A 318 -7.94 -18.32 22.48
C THR A 318 -7.04 -19.26 23.25
N GLY A 319 -5.87 -19.57 22.69
CA GLY A 319 -4.82 -20.30 23.40
C GLY A 319 -3.52 -20.29 22.61
N VAL A 320 -2.50 -20.89 23.20
CA VAL A 320 -1.16 -20.97 22.60
C VAL A 320 -0.86 -22.40 22.18
N LEU A 321 -0.42 -22.54 20.94
CA LEU A 321 0.13 -23.77 20.38
C LEU A 321 1.64 -23.76 20.50
N VAL A 322 2.22 -24.92 20.79
CA VAL A 322 3.68 -25.11 20.78
C VAL A 322 4.02 -26.19 19.77
N ARG A 323 4.84 -25.84 18.78
CA ARG A 323 5.33 -26.79 17.79
C ARG A 323 6.45 -27.63 18.37
N GLN A 324 6.25 -28.94 18.45
CA GLN A 324 7.19 -29.85 19.13
C GLN A 324 8.56 -29.94 18.46
N SER A 325 8.64 -29.72 17.14
CA SER A 325 9.88 -29.92 16.39
C SER A 325 10.95 -28.85 16.66
N ASP A 326 10.55 -27.61 16.95
CA ASP A 326 11.46 -26.47 17.12
C ASP A 326 11.08 -25.53 18.27
N GLY A 327 9.99 -25.80 18.98
CA GLY A 327 9.52 -24.99 20.10
C GLY A 327 8.83 -23.69 19.69
N LEU A 328 8.59 -23.43 18.40
CA LEU A 328 7.90 -22.22 17.98
C LEU A 328 6.49 -22.17 18.56
N ARG A 329 6.10 -21.00 19.05
CA ARG A 329 4.82 -20.76 19.70
C ARG A 329 3.91 -19.96 18.78
N ALA A 330 2.62 -20.25 18.80
CA ALA A 330 1.64 -19.48 18.04
C ALA A 330 0.36 -19.26 18.84
N VAL A 331 -0.14 -18.03 18.84
CA VAL A 331 -1.46 -17.70 19.38
C VAL A 331 -2.51 -18.06 18.34
N LEU A 332 -3.41 -18.96 18.71
CA LEU A 332 -4.61 -19.29 17.95
C LEU A 332 -5.81 -18.59 18.60
N ARG A 333 -6.52 -17.77 17.83
CA ARG A 333 -7.74 -17.10 18.26
C ARG A 333 -8.83 -17.26 17.21
N ALA A 334 -10.02 -17.68 17.62
CA ALA A 334 -11.15 -17.82 16.72
C ALA A 334 -12.46 -17.31 17.35
N SER A 335 -13.23 -16.60 16.55
CA SER A 335 -14.59 -16.14 16.87
C SER A 335 -15.54 -16.54 15.74
N MET A 336 -16.81 -16.12 15.82
CA MET A 336 -17.75 -16.32 14.71
C MET A 336 -17.35 -15.55 13.45
N ASP A 337 -16.60 -14.45 13.58
CA ASP A 337 -16.33 -13.49 12.50
C ASP A 337 -14.87 -13.53 12.01
N TYR A 338 -13.97 -14.22 12.72
CA TYR A 338 -12.58 -14.32 12.31
C TYR A 338 -11.85 -15.54 12.85
N PHE A 339 -10.76 -15.86 12.15
CA PHE A 339 -9.69 -16.75 12.57
C PHE A 339 -8.36 -15.99 12.51
N LEU A 340 -7.60 -16.02 13.60
CA LEU A 340 -6.27 -15.44 13.73
C LEU A 340 -5.30 -16.54 14.19
N PHE A 341 -4.22 -16.67 13.44
CA PHE A 341 -3.07 -17.48 13.80
C PHE A 341 -1.82 -16.61 13.73
N HIS A 342 -1.21 -16.33 14.87
CA HIS A 342 -0.05 -15.44 14.97
C HIS A 342 1.13 -16.15 15.64
N VAL A 343 2.24 -16.28 14.92
CA VAL A 343 3.46 -16.93 15.42
C VAL A 343 4.27 -15.93 16.22
N LEU A 344 4.63 -16.33 17.44
CA LEU A 344 5.47 -15.56 18.34
C LEU A 344 6.93 -15.80 17.95
N HIS A 345 7.50 -14.83 17.25
CA HIS A 345 8.92 -14.81 16.92
C HIS A 345 9.63 -13.94 17.97
N ASP A 346 10.43 -14.58 18.83
CA ASP A 346 11.24 -13.95 19.86
C ASP A 346 12.30 -12.97 19.30
#